data_AF-A0A182FIN0-F1
#
_entry.id   AF-A0A182FIN0-F1
#
_cell.length_a   1.000
_cell.length_b   1.000
_cell.length_c   1.000
_cell.angle_alpha   90.00
_cell.angle_beta   90.00
_cell.angle_gamma   90.00
#
_symmetry.space_group_name_H-M   'P 1'
#
loop_
_entity.id
_entity.type
_entity.pdbx_description
1 polymer ?
#
loop_
_entity_poly.entity_id
_entity_poly.type
_entity_poly.pdbx_seq_one_letter_code
_entity_poly.pdbx_strand_id
1 'polypeptide(L)'
;MNSARALHYVLKIGNRQKNIEFFRDILNMKVLRHEEFTEGCDAACNGPYDNRWSKTMIGYGPEDGHFVLELTYNYGVSDYVLGNDLAAITVKSSEAAARARKSNYPFTEKGGQLALCSPDGYKFIIGSDETPGTEEVIERVALHVSDLNCSLAFWADKLQMVKLPTTDPGVGELTYDQRKFILELRKLEEPLDRAKAYGRIAFAVPYDVQPQIDQLMSGVDGAILKPLITLDTPGKASVRVIILADPDGHEICFVDEEGFSALSVVDPSSDDALKRYIQKDPFQNYQMLDEHNRARTRYLEEHEQEVDRPRYILLYTSFFEETKWGLPSATLGPDYFKAKRCPVTNCVLTSDHGLVTPITEYDALVYHVASPWNVDPPSIREARQIYIAAIQESPAHTKHLLGLDMNYFNWTMTYRLDSDILFNYRSIVDLESGEIVSPAISPIWRYGFDAYRNASLVEQVSQKRSMAAQCARNNPECDKMLDTVYWFYLSFENSLCVDYVTEKLFNALEHNIVPVVYGGADYTRFAPPGSYIDVQNYASVADLVDYLLYLVDNPQEYVKYFWWKEHYAFDDFSSVWCRLCEKLHSVSTREAVKYYRDVKSWWYDDACTIEPKIQFS
;
A
#
# COMPACT_ATOMS: atom_id res chain seq x y z
N MET A 1 -9.73 7.78 -46.41
CA MET A 1 -9.56 8.31 -45.04
C MET A 1 -8.74 9.60 -45.02
N ASN A 2 -8.81 10.47 -46.04
CA ASN A 2 -8.03 11.73 -46.08
C ASN A 2 -8.55 12.83 -45.12
N SER A 3 -9.33 12.49 -44.10
CA SER A 3 -10.05 13.45 -43.26
C SER A 3 -10.18 12.98 -41.81
N ALA A 4 -9.17 12.29 -41.28
CA ALA A 4 -9.11 12.02 -39.85
C ALA A 4 -8.59 13.25 -39.11
N ARG A 5 -9.06 13.47 -37.88
CA ARG A 5 -8.62 14.58 -37.02
C ARG A 5 -8.00 14.02 -35.75
N ALA A 6 -6.78 14.44 -35.43
CA ALA A 6 -6.14 14.05 -34.18
C ALA A 6 -6.87 14.70 -33.00
N LEU A 7 -7.20 13.91 -31.98
CA LEU A 7 -8.03 14.35 -30.86
C LEU A 7 -7.21 14.51 -29.58
N HIS A 8 -6.67 13.40 -29.10
CA HIS A 8 -5.97 13.39 -27.83
C HIS A 8 -5.03 12.19 -27.69
N TYR A 9 -4.16 12.30 -26.70
CA TYR A 9 -3.41 11.16 -26.17
C TYR A 9 -3.85 10.86 -24.74
N VAL A 10 -4.09 9.60 -24.45
CA VAL A 10 -4.51 9.12 -23.12
C VAL A 10 -3.28 8.87 -22.25
N LEU A 11 -3.26 9.47 -21.06
CA LEU A 11 -2.25 9.27 -20.03
C LEU A 11 -2.90 8.72 -18.77
N LYS A 12 -2.37 7.62 -18.25
CA LYS A 12 -2.77 7.09 -16.94
C LYS A 12 -2.00 7.83 -15.85
N ILE A 13 -2.72 8.39 -14.88
CA ILE A 13 -2.13 9.18 -13.80
C ILE A 13 -2.42 8.55 -12.45
N GLY A 14 -1.43 8.53 -11.56
CA GLY A 14 -1.55 8.01 -10.20
C GLY A 14 -1.94 9.07 -9.17
N ASN A 15 -1.66 10.34 -9.45
CA ASN A 15 -2.01 11.45 -8.57
C ASN A 15 -2.67 12.62 -9.32
N ARG A 16 -3.99 12.80 -9.14
CA ARG A 16 -4.77 13.87 -9.77
C ARG A 16 -4.34 15.26 -9.35
N GLN A 17 -4.04 15.49 -8.08
CA GLN A 17 -3.69 16.82 -7.58
C GLN A 17 -2.39 17.33 -8.21
N LYS A 18 -1.27 16.59 -8.09
CA LYS A 18 0.00 17.01 -8.71
C LYS A 18 -0.07 17.06 -10.23
N ASN A 19 -0.82 16.16 -10.87
CA ASN A 19 -0.96 16.22 -12.32
C ASN A 19 -1.71 17.49 -12.73
N ILE A 20 -2.79 17.85 -12.05
CA ILE A 20 -3.51 19.10 -12.35
C ILE A 20 -2.63 20.32 -12.08
N GLU A 21 -1.83 20.33 -11.02
CA GLU A 21 -0.83 21.39 -10.79
C GLU A 21 0.20 21.45 -11.94
N PHE A 22 0.71 20.32 -12.40
CA PHE A 22 1.63 20.28 -13.54
C PHE A 22 0.98 20.80 -14.83
N PHE A 23 -0.14 20.21 -15.24
CA PHE A 23 -0.79 20.55 -16.51
C PHE A 23 -1.35 21.98 -16.50
N ARG A 24 -1.95 22.42 -15.39
CA ARG A 24 -2.54 23.76 -15.27
C ARG A 24 -1.50 24.83 -14.93
N ASP A 25 -0.67 24.62 -13.93
CA ASP A 25 0.14 25.71 -13.37
C ASP A 25 1.53 25.79 -14.03
N ILE A 26 2.08 24.67 -14.50
CA ILE A 26 3.35 24.64 -15.24
C ILE A 26 3.10 24.76 -16.75
N LEU A 27 2.24 23.91 -17.31
CA LEU A 27 1.96 23.90 -18.74
C LEU A 27 0.88 24.89 -19.17
N ASN A 28 0.12 25.52 -18.26
CA ASN A 28 -0.94 26.49 -18.58
C ASN A 28 -2.09 25.92 -19.43
N MET A 29 -2.34 24.62 -19.31
CA MET A 29 -3.51 23.98 -19.90
C MET A 29 -4.77 24.22 -19.05
N LYS A 30 -5.94 24.07 -19.68
CA LYS A 30 -7.25 24.23 -19.05
C LYS A 30 -7.98 22.90 -19.02
N VAL A 31 -8.64 22.61 -17.90
CA VAL A 31 -9.61 21.52 -17.82
C VAL A 31 -10.78 21.87 -18.74
N LEU A 32 -11.07 21.00 -19.70
CA LEU A 32 -12.11 21.20 -20.71
C LEU A 32 -13.39 20.49 -20.31
N ARG A 33 -13.26 19.26 -19.82
CA ARG A 33 -14.37 18.47 -19.25
C ARG A 33 -13.83 17.41 -18.30
N HIS A 34 -14.63 17.03 -17.33
CA HIS A 34 -14.32 16.00 -16.33
C HIS A 34 -15.52 15.08 -16.14
N GLU A 35 -15.29 13.78 -16.24
CA GLU A 35 -16.30 12.75 -16.04
C GLU A 35 -15.86 11.73 -15.00
N GLU A 36 -16.83 11.24 -14.22
CA GLU A 36 -16.65 10.21 -13.19
C GLU A 36 -17.48 8.98 -13.57
N PHE A 37 -16.86 7.81 -13.49
CA PHE A 37 -17.45 6.53 -13.89
C PHE A 37 -17.40 5.57 -12.71
N THR A 38 -18.51 4.87 -12.46
CA THR A 38 -18.66 3.94 -11.33
C THR A 38 -18.16 2.53 -11.65
N GLU A 39 -18.00 2.19 -12.93
CA GLU A 39 -17.65 0.86 -13.44
C GLU A 39 -16.58 0.98 -14.55
N GLY A 40 -15.89 -0.12 -14.86
CA GLY A 40 -14.91 -0.18 -15.95
C GLY A 40 -15.52 0.11 -17.33
N CYS A 41 -14.70 0.52 -18.30
CA CYS A 41 -15.17 0.76 -19.68
C CYS A 41 -15.05 -0.52 -20.55
N ASP A 42 -16.10 -0.86 -21.30
CA ASP A 42 -16.14 -2.03 -22.22
C ASP A 42 -15.05 -2.02 -23.31
N ALA A 43 -14.65 -0.82 -23.76
CA ALA A 43 -13.54 -0.60 -24.67
C ALA A 43 -12.16 -0.49 -23.96
N ALA A 44 -12.10 -0.89 -22.69
CA ALA A 44 -10.92 -0.80 -21.83
C ALA A 44 -10.31 0.62 -21.84
N CYS A 45 -11.16 1.65 -21.86
CA CYS A 45 -10.75 3.05 -21.92
C CYS A 45 -9.78 3.41 -20.78
N ASN A 46 -10.02 2.82 -19.61
CA ASN A 46 -9.24 3.05 -18.41
C ASN A 46 -8.14 1.99 -18.18
N GLY A 47 -7.95 1.06 -19.13
CA GLY A 47 -7.08 -0.10 -19.01
C GLY A 47 -7.82 -1.35 -18.52
N PRO A 48 -7.11 -2.37 -18.02
CA PRO A 48 -7.69 -3.65 -17.57
C PRO A 48 -8.33 -3.56 -16.17
N TYR A 49 -8.71 -2.36 -15.71
CA TYR A 49 -9.16 -2.14 -14.34
C TYR A 49 -10.69 -2.01 -14.27
N ASP A 50 -11.28 -2.69 -13.29
CA ASP A 50 -12.75 -2.75 -13.10
C ASP A 50 -13.23 -1.86 -11.92
N ASN A 51 -12.39 -0.94 -11.48
CA ASN A 51 -12.69 -0.01 -10.40
C ASN A 51 -13.30 1.30 -10.92
N ARG A 52 -13.85 2.08 -9.99
CA ARG A 52 -14.23 3.47 -10.23
C ARG A 52 -13.05 4.24 -10.83
N TRP A 53 -13.33 5.09 -11.81
CA TRP A 53 -12.31 5.89 -12.46
C TRP A 53 -12.86 7.26 -12.89
N SER A 54 -11.96 8.16 -13.24
CA SER A 54 -12.32 9.47 -13.78
C SER A 54 -11.53 9.78 -15.03
N LYS A 55 -12.15 10.56 -15.92
CA LYS A 55 -11.56 11.09 -17.14
C LYS A 55 -11.52 12.61 -17.03
N THR A 56 -10.36 13.21 -17.29
CA THR A 56 -10.23 14.66 -17.37
C THR A 56 -9.56 15.04 -18.68
N MET A 57 -10.28 15.78 -19.52
CA MET A 57 -9.70 16.35 -20.73
C MET A 57 -9.04 17.68 -20.40
N ILE A 58 -7.79 17.84 -20.80
CA ILE A 58 -7.00 19.03 -20.51
C ILE A 58 -6.17 19.43 -21.73
N GLY A 59 -6.16 20.71 -22.07
CA GLY A 59 -5.43 21.23 -23.22
C GLY A 59 -5.50 22.74 -23.32
N TYR A 60 -5.08 23.29 -24.46
CA TYR A 60 -5.01 24.75 -24.66
C TYR A 60 -6.29 25.37 -25.22
N GLY A 61 -7.21 24.56 -25.73
CA GLY A 61 -8.50 25.02 -26.23
C GLY A 61 -9.49 23.87 -26.45
N PRO A 62 -10.70 24.18 -26.96
CA PRO A 62 -11.76 23.19 -27.18
C PRO A 62 -11.33 22.02 -28.09
N GLU A 63 -11.84 20.82 -27.78
CA GLU A 63 -11.49 19.54 -28.43
C GLU A 63 -11.92 19.43 -29.91
N ASP A 64 -12.75 20.33 -30.42
CA ASP A 64 -13.13 20.39 -31.84
C ASP A 64 -12.02 20.97 -32.73
N GLY A 65 -11.15 21.80 -32.15
CA GLY A 65 -10.06 22.49 -32.85
C GLY A 65 -8.65 22.21 -32.32
N HIS A 66 -8.51 21.50 -31.20
CA HIS A 66 -7.23 21.29 -30.52
C HIS A 66 -6.95 19.81 -30.27
N PHE A 67 -5.67 19.45 -30.38
CA PHE A 67 -5.18 18.21 -29.77
C PHE A 67 -4.99 18.42 -28.27
N VAL A 68 -5.54 17.51 -27.46
CA VAL A 68 -5.56 17.62 -25.99
C VAL A 68 -5.01 16.36 -25.32
N LEU A 69 -4.99 16.32 -23.99
CA LEU A 69 -4.66 15.12 -23.23
C LEU A 69 -5.91 14.62 -22.51
N GLU A 70 -6.09 13.31 -22.53
CA GLU A 70 -7.05 12.62 -21.69
C GLU A 70 -6.30 12.06 -20.48
N LEU A 71 -6.58 12.59 -19.29
CA LEU A 71 -6.03 12.07 -18.05
C LEU A 71 -6.99 11.02 -17.46
N THR A 72 -6.54 9.78 -17.44
CA THR A 72 -7.26 8.67 -16.83
C THR A 72 -6.73 8.43 -15.42
N TYR A 73 -7.62 8.53 -14.44
CA TYR A 73 -7.31 8.21 -13.05
C TYR A 73 -8.20 7.05 -12.57
N ASN A 74 -7.58 5.95 -12.15
CA ASN A 74 -8.28 4.81 -11.57
C ASN A 74 -8.19 4.90 -10.04
N TYR A 75 -9.32 4.94 -9.33
CA TYR A 75 -9.33 5.13 -7.88
C TYR A 75 -8.62 3.99 -7.15
N GLY A 76 -7.64 4.32 -6.31
CA GLY A 76 -6.83 3.32 -5.59
C GLY A 76 -5.62 2.80 -6.37
N VAL A 77 -5.42 3.23 -7.63
CA VAL A 77 -4.18 2.97 -8.39
C VAL A 77 -3.32 4.24 -8.35
N SER A 78 -2.26 4.22 -7.54
CA SER A 78 -1.43 5.39 -7.26
C SER A 78 -0.18 5.52 -8.12
N ASP A 79 0.15 4.51 -8.93
CA ASP A 79 1.35 4.48 -9.78
C ASP A 79 1.15 3.53 -10.97
N TYR A 80 1.81 3.85 -12.10
CA TYR A 80 1.89 2.98 -13.27
C TYR A 80 3.35 2.85 -13.69
N VAL A 81 3.82 1.61 -13.84
CA VAL A 81 5.15 1.34 -14.39
C VAL A 81 5.20 1.85 -15.83
N LEU A 82 6.06 2.86 -16.06
CA LEU A 82 6.39 3.39 -17.38
C LEU A 82 7.19 2.39 -18.19
N GLY A 83 6.80 2.24 -19.45
CA GLY A 83 7.60 1.57 -20.46
C GLY A 83 8.60 2.53 -21.12
N ASN A 84 9.15 2.10 -22.25
CA ASN A 84 9.91 2.94 -23.18
C ASN A 84 9.11 3.22 -24.47
N ASP A 85 7.80 2.99 -24.49
CA ASP A 85 6.93 3.11 -25.66
C ASP A 85 6.60 4.56 -26.03
N LEU A 86 6.25 5.40 -25.06
CA LEU A 86 6.05 6.85 -25.26
C LEU A 86 7.38 7.60 -25.11
N ALA A 87 7.89 8.17 -26.21
CA ALA A 87 9.16 8.87 -26.20
C ALA A 87 9.06 10.28 -25.58
N ALA A 88 8.08 11.08 -26.01
CA ALA A 88 7.78 12.40 -25.46
C ALA A 88 6.50 13.00 -26.06
N ILE A 89 5.95 14.00 -25.39
CA ILE A 89 4.93 14.92 -25.92
C ILE A 89 5.57 16.30 -26.09
N THR A 90 5.47 16.91 -27.26
CA THR A 90 6.02 18.24 -27.52
C THR A 90 4.93 19.30 -27.38
N VAL A 91 5.19 20.28 -26.51
CA VAL A 91 4.36 21.45 -26.29
C VAL A 91 5.07 22.66 -26.84
N LYS A 92 4.40 23.43 -27.69
CA LYS A 92 4.88 24.73 -28.13
C LYS A 92 4.47 25.78 -27.11
N SER A 93 5.43 26.39 -26.42
CA SER A 93 5.16 27.43 -25.42
C SER A 93 6.38 28.33 -25.22
N SER A 94 6.17 29.65 -25.26
CA SER A 94 7.20 30.64 -24.92
C SER A 94 7.31 30.94 -23.42
N GLU A 95 6.38 30.41 -22.60
CA GLU A 95 6.26 30.76 -21.18
C GLU A 95 6.41 29.58 -20.22
N ALA A 96 6.23 28.33 -20.67
CA ALA A 96 6.31 27.14 -19.81
C ALA A 96 7.66 27.02 -19.09
N ALA A 97 8.76 27.36 -19.79
CA ALA A 97 10.09 27.41 -19.19
C ALA A 97 10.20 28.43 -18.03
N ALA A 98 9.61 29.61 -18.19
CA ALA A 98 9.60 30.65 -17.17
C ALA A 98 8.74 30.23 -15.97
N ARG A 99 7.57 29.62 -16.20
CA ARG A 99 6.71 29.08 -15.13
C ARG A 99 7.39 27.96 -14.36
N ALA A 100 8.01 27.01 -15.05
CA ALA A 100 8.77 25.93 -14.42
C ALA A 100 9.89 26.47 -13.52
N ARG A 101 10.69 27.43 -14.00
CA ARG A 101 11.75 28.08 -13.22
C ARG A 101 11.18 28.84 -12.01
N LYS A 102 10.12 29.62 -12.20
CA LYS A 102 9.48 30.41 -11.13
C LYS A 102 8.89 29.51 -10.02
N SER A 103 8.31 28.38 -10.40
CA SER A 103 7.74 27.40 -9.47
C SER A 103 8.76 26.39 -8.95
N ASN A 104 10.05 26.55 -9.29
CA ASN A 104 11.13 25.60 -8.96
C ASN A 104 10.80 24.15 -9.37
N TYR A 105 10.08 23.98 -10.48
CA TYR A 105 9.70 22.68 -11.01
C TYR A 105 10.92 22.03 -11.71
N PRO A 106 11.22 20.74 -11.47
CA PRO A 106 12.38 20.09 -12.09
C PRO A 106 12.31 20.08 -13.62
N PHE A 107 13.42 20.46 -14.26
CA PHE A 107 13.56 20.40 -15.71
C PHE A 107 14.98 19.97 -16.10
N THR A 108 15.13 19.48 -17.33
CA THR A 108 16.42 19.23 -17.96
C THR A 108 16.54 20.11 -19.19
N GLU A 109 17.74 20.62 -19.47
CA GLU A 109 18.00 21.51 -20.60
C GLU A 109 19.20 20.95 -21.37
N LYS A 110 18.98 20.51 -22.61
CA LYS A 110 20.04 19.94 -23.46
C LYS A 110 19.91 20.50 -24.88
N GLY A 111 20.97 21.11 -25.38
CA GLY A 111 20.99 21.67 -26.73
C GLY A 111 19.98 22.80 -26.97
N GLY A 112 19.63 23.57 -25.93
CA GLY A 112 18.63 24.64 -26.01
C GLY A 112 17.17 24.18 -25.95
N GLN A 113 16.93 22.88 -25.80
CA GLN A 113 15.59 22.31 -25.64
C GLN A 113 15.34 21.95 -24.18
N LEU A 114 14.25 22.49 -23.62
CA LEU A 114 13.83 22.24 -22.26
C LEU A 114 12.90 21.02 -22.21
N ALA A 115 13.15 20.11 -21.29
CA ALA A 115 12.32 18.94 -21.05
C ALA A 115 11.85 18.90 -19.59
N LEU A 116 10.56 18.73 -19.42
CA LEU A 116 9.86 18.51 -18.15
C LEU A 116 9.43 17.06 -18.07
N CYS A 117 9.27 16.53 -16.87
CA CYS A 117 8.56 15.27 -16.66
C CYS A 117 7.29 15.58 -15.86
N SER A 118 6.17 14.99 -16.22
CA SER A 118 4.97 15.03 -15.38
C SER A 118 5.23 14.29 -14.05
N PRO A 119 4.34 14.40 -13.05
CA PRO A 119 4.48 13.68 -11.79
C PRO A 119 4.61 12.16 -11.92
N ASP A 120 3.95 11.56 -12.90
CA ASP A 120 4.04 10.11 -13.21
C ASP A 120 5.19 9.77 -14.16
N GLY A 121 6.03 10.75 -14.54
CA GLY A 121 7.27 10.54 -15.29
C GLY A 121 7.16 10.70 -16.81
N TYR A 122 5.99 11.01 -17.37
CA TYR A 122 5.84 11.25 -18.81
C TYR A 122 6.66 12.47 -19.25
N LYS A 123 7.42 12.32 -20.34
CA LYS A 123 8.34 13.35 -20.82
C LYS A 123 7.63 14.38 -21.69
N PHE A 124 7.77 15.66 -21.34
CA PHE A 124 7.29 16.81 -22.09
C PHE A 124 8.47 17.63 -22.61
N ILE A 125 8.50 17.86 -23.92
CA ILE A 125 9.50 18.70 -24.57
C ILE A 125 8.86 20.07 -24.83
N ILE A 126 9.51 21.14 -24.37
CA ILE A 126 9.07 22.51 -24.62
C ILE A 126 9.78 23.05 -25.86
N GLY A 127 9.00 23.31 -26.91
CA GLY A 127 9.48 23.84 -28.18
C GLY A 127 10.01 25.27 -28.05
N SER A 128 11.09 25.58 -28.77
CA SER A 128 11.83 26.84 -28.71
C SER A 128 11.19 27.97 -29.54
N ASP A 129 9.95 28.36 -29.24
CA ASP A 129 9.41 29.60 -29.79
C ASP A 129 9.73 30.76 -28.84
N GLU A 130 10.63 31.64 -29.28
CA GLU A 130 11.06 32.80 -28.49
C GLU A 130 10.08 33.96 -28.57
N THR A 131 9.03 33.86 -29.39
CA THR A 131 8.07 34.95 -29.60
C THR A 131 7.04 34.98 -28.45
N PRO A 132 7.05 36.00 -27.58
CA PRO A 132 6.08 36.11 -26.49
C PRO A 132 4.65 36.28 -27.06
N GLY A 133 3.67 35.59 -26.46
CA GLY A 133 2.27 35.65 -26.88
C GLY A 133 1.88 34.72 -28.03
N THR A 134 2.79 33.82 -28.47
CA THR A 134 2.44 32.72 -29.37
C THR A 134 1.43 31.79 -28.69
N GLU A 135 0.40 31.38 -29.44
CA GLU A 135 -0.59 30.42 -28.97
C GLU A 135 0.07 29.11 -28.55
N GLU A 136 -0.19 28.69 -27.32
CA GLU A 136 0.35 27.44 -26.78
C GLU A 136 -0.45 26.26 -27.32
N VAL A 137 0.24 25.23 -27.81
CA VAL A 137 -0.40 24.04 -28.41
C VAL A 137 0.38 22.78 -28.10
N ILE A 138 -0.30 21.64 -28.08
CA ILE A 138 0.34 20.32 -28.14
C ILE A 138 0.60 20.04 -29.61
N GLU A 139 1.86 20.10 -30.02
CA GLU A 139 2.25 19.97 -31.43
C GLU A 139 2.44 18.49 -31.81
N ARG A 140 2.90 17.66 -30.87
CA ARG A 140 3.45 16.35 -31.20
C ARG A 140 3.30 15.30 -30.11
N VAL A 141 3.07 14.06 -30.54
CA VAL A 141 3.31 12.86 -29.73
C VAL A 141 4.37 12.03 -30.44
N ALA A 142 5.44 11.67 -29.74
CA ALA A 142 6.50 10.81 -30.24
C ALA A 142 6.39 9.42 -29.60
N LEU A 143 6.22 8.38 -30.42
CA LEU A 143 6.20 6.98 -30.02
C LEU A 143 7.48 6.30 -30.49
N HIS A 144 8.02 5.39 -29.68
CA HIS A 144 9.09 4.53 -30.13
C HIS A 144 8.54 3.32 -30.88
N VAL A 145 9.28 2.83 -31.87
CA VAL A 145 8.91 1.70 -32.72
C VAL A 145 10.11 0.77 -32.93
N SER A 146 9.87 -0.53 -33.06
CA SER A 146 10.94 -1.51 -33.30
C SER A 146 11.41 -1.53 -34.76
N ASP A 147 10.50 -1.34 -35.71
CA ASP A 147 10.80 -1.25 -37.14
C ASP A 147 10.09 -0.05 -37.77
N LEU A 148 10.85 1.02 -38.00
CA LEU A 148 10.33 2.26 -38.56
C LEU A 148 9.69 2.08 -39.94
N ASN A 149 10.20 1.19 -40.80
CA ASN A 149 9.62 0.98 -42.12
C ASN A 149 8.28 0.25 -42.02
N CYS A 150 8.19 -0.75 -41.14
CA CYS A 150 6.95 -1.45 -40.87
C CYS A 150 5.88 -0.51 -40.31
N SER A 151 6.23 0.30 -39.31
CA SER A 151 5.30 1.25 -38.68
C SER A 151 4.90 2.35 -39.66
N LEU A 152 5.83 2.88 -40.48
CA LEU A 152 5.48 3.84 -41.54
C LEU A 152 4.54 3.23 -42.59
N ALA A 153 4.71 1.96 -42.97
CA ALA A 153 3.80 1.30 -43.91
C ALA A 153 2.40 1.11 -43.28
N PHE A 154 2.32 0.79 -41.99
CA PHE A 154 1.05 0.70 -41.28
C PHE A 154 0.35 2.07 -41.22
N TRP A 155 1.00 3.07 -40.65
CA TRP A 155 0.39 4.38 -40.42
C TRP A 155 0.14 5.18 -41.71
N ALA A 156 1.08 5.17 -42.67
CA ALA A 156 0.93 5.91 -43.91
C ALA A 156 0.12 5.16 -44.96
N ASP A 157 0.43 3.88 -45.21
CA ASP A 157 -0.14 3.18 -46.36
C ASP A 157 -1.50 2.54 -46.01
N LYS A 158 -1.70 2.09 -44.76
CA LYS A 158 -2.99 1.53 -44.31
C LYS A 158 -3.91 2.60 -43.72
N LEU A 159 -3.42 3.38 -42.76
CA LEU A 159 -4.21 4.42 -42.10
C LEU A 159 -4.23 5.76 -42.87
N GLN A 160 -3.48 5.88 -43.97
CA GLN A 160 -3.51 7.04 -44.87
C GLN A 160 -3.02 8.36 -44.23
N MET A 161 -2.13 8.29 -43.24
CA MET A 161 -1.42 9.46 -42.75
C MET A 161 -0.41 9.97 -43.79
N VAL A 162 -0.26 11.29 -43.88
CA VAL A 162 0.71 11.92 -44.78
C VAL A 162 2.09 11.91 -44.12
N LYS A 163 3.06 11.28 -44.78
CA LYS A 163 4.48 11.32 -44.39
C LYS A 163 5.05 12.72 -44.61
N LEU A 164 5.70 13.25 -43.59
CA LEU A 164 6.43 14.51 -43.64
C LEU A 164 7.92 14.24 -43.92
N PRO A 165 8.63 15.17 -44.60
CA PRO A 165 10.08 15.03 -44.81
C PRO A 165 10.83 15.13 -43.48
N THR A 166 11.69 14.16 -43.18
CA THR A 166 12.60 14.14 -42.03
C THR A 166 14.05 14.08 -42.51
N THR A 167 14.99 14.62 -41.73
CA THR A 167 16.44 14.53 -42.02
C THR A 167 17.14 13.41 -41.25
N ASP A 168 16.49 12.89 -40.21
CA ASP A 168 17.01 11.80 -39.39
C ASP A 168 16.43 10.45 -39.89
N PRO A 169 17.29 9.50 -40.32
CA PRO A 169 16.84 8.20 -40.81
C PRO A 169 16.19 7.32 -39.73
N GLY A 170 16.37 7.63 -38.45
CA GLY A 170 15.72 6.96 -37.32
C GLY A 170 14.36 7.56 -36.95
N VAL A 171 13.89 8.59 -37.66
CA VAL A 171 12.64 9.31 -37.34
C VAL A 171 11.71 9.40 -38.55
N GLY A 172 10.45 9.03 -38.33
CA GLY A 172 9.35 9.27 -39.26
C GLY A 172 8.33 10.24 -38.66
N GLU A 173 7.85 11.19 -39.44
CA GLU A 173 6.80 12.12 -39.01
C GLU A 173 5.56 11.98 -39.90
N LEU A 174 4.39 11.97 -39.28
CA LEU A 174 3.10 11.70 -39.91
C LEU A 174 2.05 12.71 -39.46
N THR A 175 1.13 13.09 -40.35
CA THR A 175 0.04 14.02 -40.02
C THR A 175 -1.21 13.72 -40.86
N TYR A 176 -2.39 14.08 -40.34
CA TYR A 176 -3.63 14.17 -41.14
C TYR A 176 -4.02 15.62 -41.48
N ASP A 177 -3.52 16.61 -40.74
CA ASP A 177 -4.09 17.95 -40.66
C ASP A 177 -3.09 19.06 -41.02
N GLN A 178 -2.21 18.77 -41.99
CA GLN A 178 -1.22 19.73 -42.51
C GLN A 178 -0.28 20.30 -41.42
N ARG A 179 0.19 19.43 -40.51
CA ARG A 179 1.12 19.74 -39.41
C ARG A 179 0.52 20.51 -38.24
N LYS A 180 -0.80 20.58 -38.09
CA LYS A 180 -1.37 21.09 -36.83
C LYS A 180 -1.06 20.12 -35.68
N PHE A 181 -1.07 18.82 -35.96
CA PHE A 181 -0.56 17.77 -35.10
C PHE A 181 0.38 16.84 -35.86
N ILE A 182 1.45 16.41 -35.18
CA ILE A 182 2.45 15.46 -35.72
C ILE A 182 2.49 14.22 -34.83
N LEU A 183 2.32 13.05 -35.43
CA LEU A 183 2.73 11.78 -34.86
C LEU A 183 4.17 11.52 -35.30
N GLU A 184 5.09 11.45 -34.36
CA GLU A 184 6.50 11.13 -34.61
C GLU A 184 6.79 9.68 -34.19
N LEU A 185 7.41 8.92 -35.07
CA LEU A 185 7.85 7.55 -34.81
C LEU A 185 9.38 7.55 -34.73
N ARG A 186 9.92 7.11 -33.60
CA ARG A 186 11.36 7.00 -33.36
C ARG A 186 11.78 5.54 -33.31
N LYS A 187 12.70 5.15 -34.17
CA LYS A 187 13.26 3.80 -34.09
C LYS A 187 14.01 3.62 -32.77
N LEU A 188 13.70 2.56 -32.04
CA LEU A 188 14.40 2.15 -30.83
C LEU A 188 15.35 0.98 -31.17
N GLU A 189 16.59 1.04 -30.68
CA GLU A 189 17.57 -0.06 -30.86
C GLU A 189 17.44 -1.13 -29.76
N GLU A 190 16.82 -0.79 -28.63
CA GLU A 190 16.52 -1.70 -27.53
C GLU A 190 15.12 -2.32 -27.71
N PRO A 191 14.81 -3.46 -27.06
CA PRO A 191 13.47 -4.02 -27.07
C PRO A 191 12.44 -3.02 -26.55
N LEU A 192 11.32 -2.91 -27.28
CA LEU A 192 10.19 -2.06 -26.89
C LEU A 192 9.41 -2.73 -25.75
N ASP A 193 9.19 -2.00 -24.66
CA ASP A 193 8.38 -2.37 -23.51
C ASP A 193 7.33 -1.29 -23.27
N ARG A 194 6.05 -1.68 -23.29
CA ARG A 194 4.90 -0.81 -23.04
C ARG A 194 4.51 -0.75 -21.55
N ALA A 195 5.00 -1.70 -20.75
CA ALA A 195 4.70 -1.86 -19.34
C ALA A 195 3.20 -1.69 -19.02
N LYS A 196 2.84 -0.86 -18.03
CA LYS A 196 1.44 -0.66 -17.58
C LYS A 196 0.91 0.76 -17.83
N ALA A 197 1.81 1.73 -17.97
CA ALA A 197 1.48 3.13 -18.21
C ALA A 197 1.20 3.46 -19.69
N TYR A 198 1.26 2.47 -20.58
CA TYR A 198 0.97 2.68 -22.00
C TYR A 198 -0.32 3.47 -22.21
N GLY A 199 -0.25 4.38 -23.18
CA GLY A 199 -1.35 5.25 -23.57
C GLY A 199 -2.11 4.74 -24.79
N ARG A 200 -2.97 5.61 -25.30
CA ARG A 200 -3.74 5.42 -26.53
C ARG A 200 -3.85 6.76 -27.25
N ILE A 201 -3.63 6.78 -28.55
CA ILE A 201 -3.89 7.98 -29.37
C ILE A 201 -5.26 7.87 -30.01
N ALA A 202 -6.01 8.97 -30.08
CA ALA A 202 -7.35 9.00 -30.64
C ALA A 202 -7.46 9.92 -31.86
N PHE A 203 -8.22 9.46 -32.85
CA PHE A 203 -8.57 10.20 -34.05
C PHE A 203 -10.08 10.15 -34.28
N ALA A 204 -10.67 11.26 -34.72
CA ALA A 204 -12.03 11.27 -35.22
C ALA A 204 -12.04 11.05 -36.74
N VAL A 205 -13.03 10.32 -37.21
CA VAL A 205 -13.36 10.16 -38.64
C VAL A 205 -14.88 10.24 -38.81
N PRO A 206 -15.40 10.61 -39.99
CA PRO A 206 -16.84 10.57 -40.23
C PRO A 206 -17.42 9.19 -39.93
N TYR A 207 -18.65 9.15 -39.41
CA TYR A 207 -19.34 7.92 -39.02
C TYR A 207 -19.35 6.87 -40.15
N ASP A 208 -19.54 7.28 -41.40
CA ASP A 208 -19.57 6.39 -42.57
C ASP A 208 -18.19 5.85 -43.01
N VAL A 209 -17.11 6.41 -42.47
CA VAL A 209 -15.72 5.98 -42.74
C VAL A 209 -15.29 4.85 -41.80
N GLN A 210 -15.79 4.79 -40.56
CA GLN A 210 -15.35 3.78 -39.58
C GLN A 210 -15.52 2.31 -40.06
N PRO A 211 -16.63 1.91 -40.72
CA PRO A 211 -16.75 0.54 -41.25
C PRO A 211 -15.68 0.19 -42.29
N GLN A 212 -15.15 1.18 -43.01
CA GLN A 212 -14.07 0.97 -43.97
C GLN A 212 -12.74 0.70 -43.27
N ILE A 213 -12.50 1.35 -42.11
CA ILE A 213 -11.35 1.08 -41.25
C ILE A 213 -11.45 -0.34 -40.69
N ASP A 214 -12.61 -0.71 -40.15
CA ASP A 214 -12.87 -2.05 -39.60
C ASP A 214 -12.61 -3.15 -40.65
N GLN A 215 -13.13 -2.97 -41.85
CA GLN A 215 -12.91 -3.91 -42.96
C GLN A 215 -11.43 -3.98 -43.38
N LEU A 216 -10.75 -2.83 -43.46
CA LEU A 216 -9.34 -2.76 -43.85
C LEU A 216 -8.45 -3.46 -42.82
N MET A 217 -8.72 -3.28 -41.53
CA MET A 217 -7.93 -3.82 -40.43
C MET A 217 -8.26 -5.28 -40.12
N SER A 218 -9.46 -5.75 -40.46
CA SER A 218 -9.83 -7.18 -40.32
C SER A 218 -8.93 -8.11 -41.14
N GLY A 219 -8.26 -7.60 -42.18
CA GLY A 219 -7.28 -8.34 -42.97
C GLY A 219 -5.84 -8.27 -42.45
N VAL A 220 -5.59 -7.58 -41.34
CA VAL A 220 -4.27 -7.41 -40.72
C VAL A 220 -4.26 -8.13 -39.38
N ASP A 221 -3.44 -9.17 -39.28
CA ASP A 221 -3.40 -10.01 -38.07
C ASP A 221 -3.02 -9.20 -36.83
N GLY A 222 -3.76 -9.39 -35.74
CA GLY A 222 -3.56 -8.68 -34.48
C GLY A 222 -3.93 -7.18 -34.45
N ALA A 223 -4.36 -6.58 -35.58
CA ALA A 223 -4.57 -5.13 -35.64
C ALA A 223 -5.84 -4.65 -34.95
N ILE A 224 -6.90 -5.46 -34.84
CA ILE A 224 -8.16 -5.06 -34.16
C ILE A 224 -8.13 -5.57 -32.72
N LEU A 225 -8.06 -4.66 -31.76
CA LEU A 225 -8.19 -4.96 -30.33
C LEU A 225 -9.64 -5.00 -29.87
N LYS A 226 -10.46 -4.08 -30.40
CA LYS A 226 -11.92 -4.05 -30.20
C LYS A 226 -12.60 -3.71 -31.52
N PRO A 227 -13.52 -4.54 -32.01
CA PRO A 227 -14.30 -4.23 -33.20
C PRO A 227 -15.23 -3.04 -32.93
N LEU A 228 -15.94 -2.57 -33.96
CA LEU A 228 -16.88 -1.47 -33.84
C LEU A 228 -17.88 -1.68 -32.68
N ILE A 229 -17.84 -0.77 -31.71
CA ILE A 229 -18.67 -0.80 -30.50
C ILE A 229 -19.18 0.61 -30.19
N THR A 230 -20.43 0.71 -29.73
CA THR A 230 -21.00 1.96 -29.23
C THR A 230 -20.74 2.06 -27.74
N LEU A 231 -20.22 3.20 -27.29
CA LEU A 231 -19.94 3.52 -25.91
C LEU A 231 -20.84 4.65 -25.44
N ASP A 232 -21.43 4.47 -24.26
CA ASP A 232 -22.23 5.49 -23.60
C ASP A 232 -21.37 6.29 -22.63
N THR A 233 -21.62 7.60 -22.55
CA THR A 233 -21.09 8.45 -21.47
C THR A 233 -22.27 9.00 -20.67
N PRO A 234 -22.32 8.83 -19.33
CA PRO A 234 -23.45 9.24 -18.52
C PRO A 234 -23.86 10.70 -18.78
N GLY A 235 -25.10 10.90 -19.24
CA GLY A 235 -25.67 12.22 -19.51
C GLY A 235 -25.14 12.93 -20.76
N LYS A 236 -24.37 12.26 -21.61
CA LYS A 236 -23.82 12.81 -22.86
C LYS A 236 -24.15 11.93 -24.08
N ALA A 237 -23.76 12.38 -25.27
CA ALA A 237 -23.94 11.62 -26.51
C ALA A 237 -23.11 10.33 -26.49
N SER A 238 -23.71 9.24 -26.98
CA SER A 238 -23.00 7.99 -27.25
C SER A 238 -22.12 8.15 -28.49
N VAL A 239 -20.99 7.44 -28.50
CA VAL A 239 -20.03 7.43 -29.62
C VAL A 239 -19.75 6.01 -30.06
N ARG A 240 -19.49 5.79 -31.34
CA ARG A 240 -18.99 4.53 -31.87
C ARG A 240 -17.48 4.60 -32.00
N VAL A 241 -16.79 3.57 -31.56
CA VAL A 241 -15.33 3.46 -31.66
C VAL A 241 -14.90 2.13 -32.26
N ILE A 242 -13.71 2.12 -32.84
CA ILE A 242 -12.91 0.92 -33.11
C ILE A 242 -11.53 1.12 -32.48
N ILE A 243 -11.02 0.10 -31.80
CA ILE A 243 -9.70 0.15 -31.16
C ILE A 243 -8.74 -0.77 -31.90
N LEU A 244 -7.63 -0.20 -32.35
CA LEU A 244 -6.59 -0.89 -33.10
C LEU A 244 -5.29 -0.97 -32.29
N ALA A 245 -4.42 -1.88 -32.72
CA ALA A 245 -3.01 -1.94 -32.37
C ALA A 245 -2.16 -1.74 -33.63
N ASP A 246 -1.14 -0.91 -33.55
CA ASP A 246 -0.10 -0.85 -34.58
C ASP A 246 0.87 -2.04 -34.47
N PRO A 247 1.88 -2.19 -35.36
CA PRO A 247 2.80 -3.33 -35.34
C PRO A 247 3.58 -3.52 -34.02
N ASP A 248 3.77 -2.45 -33.25
CA ASP A 248 4.44 -2.46 -31.94
C ASP A 248 3.43 -2.55 -30.77
N GLY A 249 2.14 -2.66 -31.09
CA GLY A 249 1.07 -2.76 -30.12
C GLY A 249 0.52 -1.41 -29.65
N HIS A 250 0.99 -0.26 -30.16
CA HIS A 250 0.47 1.04 -29.74
C HIS A 250 -1.03 1.14 -30.02
N GLU A 251 -1.80 1.55 -29.03
CA GLU A 251 -3.25 1.56 -29.14
C GLU A 251 -3.74 2.81 -29.86
N ILE A 252 -4.71 2.61 -30.75
CA ILE A 252 -5.31 3.65 -31.58
C ILE A 252 -6.83 3.58 -31.44
N CYS A 253 -7.48 4.69 -31.11
CA CYS A 253 -8.93 4.82 -31.12
C CYS A 253 -9.37 5.61 -32.36
N PHE A 254 -10.25 5.04 -33.18
CA PHE A 254 -11.01 5.81 -34.17
C PHE A 254 -12.44 5.96 -33.69
N VAL A 255 -12.85 7.19 -33.39
CA VAL A 255 -14.21 7.56 -32.96
C VAL A 255 -14.96 8.26 -34.08
N ASP A 256 -16.29 8.19 -34.10
CA ASP A 256 -17.09 8.95 -35.07
C ASP A 256 -17.08 10.45 -34.72
N GLU A 257 -16.79 11.29 -35.71
CA GLU A 257 -16.67 12.74 -35.58
C GLU A 257 -17.98 13.38 -35.10
N GLU A 258 -19.11 12.89 -35.60
CA GLU A 258 -20.44 13.42 -35.30
C GLU A 258 -20.82 13.23 -33.82
N GLY A 259 -20.67 12.01 -33.31
CA GLY A 259 -20.88 11.70 -31.90
C GLY A 259 -19.85 12.36 -31.00
N PHE A 260 -18.57 12.33 -31.39
CA PHE A 260 -17.50 12.93 -30.60
C PHE A 260 -17.70 14.44 -30.44
N SER A 261 -18.08 15.16 -31.50
CA SER A 261 -18.34 16.61 -31.45
C SER A 261 -19.44 16.97 -30.45
N ALA A 262 -20.47 16.13 -30.31
CA ALA A 262 -21.52 16.32 -29.32
C ALA A 262 -21.06 15.97 -27.90
N LEU A 263 -20.18 14.98 -27.75
CA LEU A 263 -19.61 14.53 -26.48
C LEU A 263 -18.59 15.52 -25.89
N SER A 264 -17.76 16.12 -26.75
CA SER A 264 -16.54 16.84 -26.39
C SER A 264 -16.73 18.34 -26.14
N VAL A 265 -17.98 18.78 -25.90
CA VAL A 265 -18.28 20.17 -25.58
C VAL A 265 -17.63 20.53 -24.24
N VAL A 266 -16.91 21.66 -24.21
CA VAL A 266 -16.29 22.19 -23.00
C VAL A 266 -17.37 22.43 -21.94
N ASP A 267 -17.16 21.91 -20.74
CA ASP A 267 -18.01 22.14 -19.58
C ASP A 267 -17.30 23.10 -18.60
N PRO A 268 -17.76 24.36 -18.49
CA PRO A 268 -17.15 25.35 -17.59
C PRO A 268 -17.15 24.95 -16.11
N SER A 269 -18.03 24.01 -15.69
CA SER A 269 -18.11 23.55 -14.31
C SER A 269 -17.14 22.41 -13.98
N SER A 270 -16.47 21.86 -14.98
CA SER A 270 -15.63 20.67 -14.83
C SER A 270 -14.37 20.88 -13.98
N ASP A 271 -13.76 22.06 -14.00
CA ASP A 271 -12.60 22.35 -13.12
C ASP A 271 -13.02 22.35 -11.63
N ASP A 272 -14.18 22.93 -11.31
CA ASP A 272 -14.74 22.92 -9.96
C ASP A 272 -15.20 21.51 -9.55
N ALA A 273 -15.77 20.75 -10.48
CA ALA A 273 -16.13 19.35 -10.26
C ALA A 273 -14.88 18.51 -9.95
N LEU A 274 -13.82 18.64 -10.74
CA LEU A 274 -12.55 17.95 -10.53
C LEU A 274 -11.94 18.30 -9.17
N LYS A 275 -11.86 19.60 -8.82
CA LYS A 275 -11.40 20.03 -7.48
C LYS A 275 -12.20 19.38 -6.36
N ARG A 276 -13.53 19.34 -6.49
CA ARG A 276 -14.41 18.70 -5.51
C ARG A 276 -14.14 17.19 -5.38
N TYR A 277 -13.92 16.50 -6.49
CA TYR A 277 -13.61 15.06 -6.46
C TYR A 277 -12.22 14.78 -5.92
N ILE A 278 -11.22 15.61 -6.23
CA ILE A 278 -9.89 15.51 -5.62
C ILE A 278 -9.98 15.69 -4.09
N GLN A 279 -10.71 16.69 -3.61
CA GLN A 279 -10.90 16.91 -2.16
C GLN A 279 -11.61 15.76 -1.45
N LYS A 280 -12.50 15.05 -2.16
CA LYS A 280 -13.23 13.90 -1.63
C LYS A 280 -12.50 12.57 -1.83
N ASP A 281 -11.38 12.58 -2.54
CA ASP A 281 -10.66 11.36 -2.89
C ASP A 281 -9.81 10.90 -1.71
N PRO A 282 -10.14 9.76 -1.06
CA PRO A 282 -9.35 9.26 0.05
C PRO A 282 -7.92 8.89 -0.35
N PHE A 283 -7.65 8.70 -1.66
CA PHE A 283 -6.34 8.34 -2.19
C PHE A 283 -5.47 9.54 -2.61
N GLN A 284 -5.99 10.78 -2.63
CA GLN A 284 -5.23 11.97 -3.08
C GLN A 284 -4.51 12.73 -1.97
N ASN A 285 -4.77 12.44 -0.69
CA ASN A 285 -4.09 13.03 0.47
C ASN A 285 -2.60 12.61 0.62
N TYR A 286 -2.01 12.13 -0.47
CA TYR A 286 -0.83 11.26 -0.51
C TYR A 286 0.48 11.99 -0.84
N GLN A 287 0.44 13.31 -1.11
CA GLN A 287 1.62 14.06 -1.56
C GLN A 287 2.16 15.10 -0.59
N MET A 288 1.38 15.49 0.43
CA MET A 288 1.97 16.09 1.64
C MET A 288 2.96 15.15 2.33
N LEU A 289 3.04 13.87 1.97
CA LEU A 289 3.99 12.91 2.56
C LEU A 289 5.31 12.79 1.78
N ASP A 290 5.32 13.05 0.46
CA ASP A 290 6.51 12.81 -0.38
C ASP A 290 7.44 14.03 -0.48
N GLU A 291 6.86 15.24 -0.58
CA GLU A 291 7.61 16.50 -0.44
C GLU A 291 8.18 16.66 0.97
N HIS A 292 7.41 16.18 1.94
CA HIS A 292 7.77 16.05 3.33
C HIS A 292 8.92 15.09 3.58
N ASN A 293 8.94 13.92 2.92
CA ASN A 293 10.07 12.99 3.02
C ASN A 293 11.34 13.56 2.37
N ARG A 294 11.24 14.35 1.29
CA ARG A 294 12.39 15.07 0.71
C ARG A 294 12.88 16.21 1.62
N ALA A 295 11.97 16.90 2.30
CA ALA A 295 12.30 17.87 3.34
C ALA A 295 12.94 17.19 4.57
N ARG A 296 12.48 15.99 4.95
CA ARG A 296 13.05 15.15 6.01
C ARG A 296 14.51 14.81 5.76
N THR A 297 14.84 14.34 4.56
CA THR A 297 16.22 13.98 4.21
C THR A 297 17.14 15.19 4.31
N ARG A 298 16.73 16.36 3.79
CA ARG A 298 17.52 17.60 3.89
C ARG A 298 17.65 18.12 5.32
N TYR A 299 16.57 18.04 6.11
CA TYR A 299 16.59 18.45 7.52
C TYR A 299 17.52 17.56 8.36
N LEU A 300 17.49 16.23 8.14
CA LEU A 300 18.36 15.27 8.83
C LEU A 300 19.84 15.41 8.42
N GLU A 301 20.11 15.76 7.15
CA GLU A 301 21.45 16.11 6.67
C GLU A 301 22.00 17.41 7.31
N GLU A 302 21.13 18.35 7.67
CA GLU A 302 21.51 19.64 8.28
C GLU A 302 21.63 19.59 9.83
N HIS A 303 21.02 18.60 10.51
CA HIS A 303 20.87 18.55 11.98
C HIS A 303 21.46 17.27 12.64
N GLU A 304 22.62 16.82 12.15
CA GLU A 304 23.36 15.61 12.57
C GLU A 304 23.69 15.53 14.10
N GLN A 305 23.45 16.59 14.88
CA GLN A 305 23.82 16.71 16.30
C GLN A 305 22.70 16.41 17.33
N GLU A 306 21.46 16.07 16.93
CA GLU A 306 20.34 15.79 17.87
C GLU A 306 20.22 14.32 18.38
N VAL A 307 21.33 13.66 18.69
CA VAL A 307 21.32 12.24 19.09
C VAL A 307 20.80 12.03 20.52
N ASP A 308 20.91 13.03 21.42
CA ASP A 308 20.71 12.85 22.88
C ASP A 308 19.41 13.49 23.45
N ARG A 309 18.47 13.93 22.61
CA ARG A 309 17.21 14.52 23.10
C ARG A 309 16.16 13.46 23.51
N PRO A 310 15.33 13.72 24.53
CA PRO A 310 14.19 12.88 24.85
C PRO A 310 13.25 12.70 23.65
N ARG A 311 12.73 11.49 23.46
CA ARG A 311 11.73 11.18 22.41
C ARG A 311 10.33 11.18 23.02
N TYR A 312 9.44 11.96 22.41
CA TYR A 312 8.05 12.08 22.88
C TYR A 312 7.12 11.17 22.08
N ILE A 313 6.36 10.34 22.78
CA ILE A 313 5.46 9.33 22.20
C ILE A 313 4.05 9.61 22.70
N LEU A 314 3.13 9.88 21.78
CA LEU A 314 1.72 10.10 22.07
C LEU A 314 0.92 8.82 21.80
N LEU A 315 0.26 8.30 22.83
CA LEU A 315 -0.80 7.30 22.74
C LEU A 315 -2.06 8.01 22.26
N TYR A 316 -2.31 7.96 20.96
CA TYR A 316 -3.20 8.88 20.28
C TYR A 316 -4.68 8.58 20.53
N THR A 317 -5.04 7.30 20.51
CA THR A 317 -6.44 6.87 20.62
C THR A 317 -6.86 6.70 22.08
N SER A 318 -8.10 7.05 22.40
CA SER A 318 -8.70 6.89 23.75
C SER A 318 -8.66 5.44 24.29
N PHE A 319 -8.45 4.45 23.43
CA PHE A 319 -8.27 3.05 23.82
C PHE A 319 -7.15 2.85 24.86
N PHE A 320 -6.13 3.73 24.86
CA PHE A 320 -5.03 3.68 25.83
C PHE A 320 -5.36 4.33 27.18
N GLU A 321 -6.49 5.02 27.31
CA GLU A 321 -6.95 5.60 28.59
C GLU A 321 -7.50 4.53 29.54
N GLU A 322 -7.75 3.32 29.06
CA GLU A 322 -8.15 2.20 29.90
C GLU A 322 -6.99 1.79 30.83
N THR A 323 -7.26 1.73 32.13
CA THR A 323 -6.27 1.38 33.19
C THR A 323 -5.66 -0.01 33.03
N LYS A 324 -6.21 -0.85 32.13
CA LYS A 324 -5.72 -2.21 31.81
C LYS A 324 -4.35 -2.25 31.13
N TRP A 325 -3.84 -1.15 30.57
CA TRP A 325 -2.53 -1.10 29.91
C TRP A 325 -1.34 -0.94 30.86
N GLY A 326 -1.58 -0.96 32.18
CA GLY A 326 -0.53 -0.86 33.18
C GLY A 326 0.19 0.49 33.15
N LEU A 327 -0.47 1.54 32.64
CA LEU A 327 -0.02 2.92 32.66
C LEU A 327 -0.71 3.61 33.86
N PRO A 328 -0.06 3.65 35.05
CA PRO A 328 -0.68 4.22 36.26
C PRO A 328 -0.82 5.75 36.20
N SER A 329 -0.33 6.39 35.15
CA SER A 329 -0.30 7.83 34.95
C SER A 329 -0.49 8.15 33.47
N ALA A 330 -1.12 9.29 33.19
CA ALA A 330 -1.29 9.78 31.83
C ALA A 330 0.04 10.06 31.11
N THR A 331 1.13 10.24 31.87
CA THR A 331 2.48 10.47 31.34
C THR A 331 3.51 9.65 32.12
N LEU A 332 4.38 8.95 31.39
CA LEU A 332 5.50 8.17 31.89
C LEU A 332 6.81 8.70 31.29
N GLY A 333 7.71 9.15 32.15
CA GLY A 333 9.03 9.65 31.76
C GLY A 333 10.14 8.61 31.90
N PRO A 334 11.41 9.05 31.78
CA PRO A 334 12.59 8.17 31.84
C PRO A 334 12.68 7.25 33.07
N ASP A 335 12.14 7.67 34.22
CA ASP A 335 12.12 6.86 35.44
C ASP A 335 11.30 5.57 35.28
N TYR A 336 10.22 5.58 34.50
CA TYR A 336 9.46 4.38 34.18
C TYR A 336 10.31 3.39 33.39
N PHE A 337 10.98 3.87 32.33
CA PHE A 337 11.83 3.04 31.50
C PHE A 337 13.01 2.47 32.29
N LYS A 338 13.58 3.27 33.21
CA LYS A 338 14.62 2.81 34.14
C LYS A 338 14.12 1.76 35.12
N ALA A 339 12.92 1.93 35.68
CA ALA A 339 12.30 0.93 36.57
C ALA A 339 12.01 -0.39 35.84
N LYS A 340 11.70 -0.32 34.54
CA LYS A 340 11.55 -1.47 33.64
C LYS A 340 12.86 -2.03 33.09
N ARG A 341 14.00 -1.48 33.50
CA ARG A 341 15.35 -1.89 33.05
C ARG A 341 15.49 -1.86 31.51
N CYS A 342 14.82 -0.92 30.84
CA CYS A 342 14.92 -0.77 29.39
C CYS A 342 16.38 -0.42 29.00
N PRO A 343 16.90 -0.95 27.88
CA PRO A 343 18.23 -0.58 27.36
C PRO A 343 18.36 0.92 27.06
N VAL A 344 17.26 1.53 26.61
CA VAL A 344 17.14 2.96 26.36
C VAL A 344 16.02 3.53 27.22
N THR A 345 16.32 4.61 27.94
CA THR A 345 15.38 5.22 28.90
C THR A 345 14.95 6.64 28.54
N ASN A 346 15.56 7.28 27.54
CA ASN A 346 15.34 8.69 27.23
C ASN A 346 14.06 8.92 26.38
N CYS A 347 12.91 8.45 26.88
CA CYS A 347 11.61 8.62 26.24
C CYS A 347 10.56 9.14 27.23
N VAL A 348 9.55 9.82 26.68
CA VAL A 348 8.36 10.27 27.39
C VAL A 348 7.15 9.71 26.66
N LEU A 349 6.41 8.81 27.30
CA LEU A 349 5.18 8.22 26.80
C LEU A 349 3.99 8.92 27.45
N THR A 350 3.01 9.38 26.68
CA THR A 350 1.85 10.08 27.23
C THR A 350 0.58 9.80 26.45
N SER A 351 -0.58 9.83 27.12
CA SER A 351 -1.91 9.92 26.49
C SER A 351 -2.48 11.34 26.54
N ASP A 352 -1.74 12.29 27.11
CA ASP A 352 -2.13 13.71 27.14
C ASP A 352 -1.73 14.40 25.84
N HIS A 353 -2.74 14.71 25.01
CA HIS A 353 -2.60 15.40 23.72
C HIS A 353 -2.14 16.87 23.87
N GLY A 354 -2.24 17.44 25.08
CA GLY A 354 -1.82 18.81 25.37
C GLY A 354 -0.42 18.93 25.97
N LEU A 355 0.26 17.81 26.26
CA LEU A 355 1.57 17.84 26.92
C LEU A 355 2.64 18.54 26.08
N VAL A 356 2.62 18.31 24.76
CA VAL A 356 3.53 18.95 23.80
C VAL A 356 2.71 19.56 22.68
N THR A 357 2.92 20.86 22.41
CA THR A 357 2.19 21.60 21.38
C THR A 357 3.17 22.38 20.50
N PRO A 358 3.00 22.36 19.16
CA PRO A 358 1.96 21.66 18.38
C PRO A 358 2.12 20.12 18.33
N ILE A 359 1.08 19.38 17.92
CA ILE A 359 1.10 17.89 17.84
C ILE A 359 2.22 17.34 16.95
N THR A 360 2.69 18.16 16.04
CA THR A 360 3.86 17.93 15.19
C THR A 360 5.16 17.76 15.97
N GLU A 361 5.19 18.15 17.25
CA GLU A 361 6.37 18.03 18.11
C GLU A 361 6.59 16.63 18.69
N TYR A 362 5.58 15.74 18.67
CA TYR A 362 5.76 14.35 19.09
C TYR A 362 6.62 13.58 18.07
N ASP A 363 7.52 12.72 18.55
CA ASP A 363 8.34 11.86 17.69
C ASP A 363 7.57 10.65 17.17
N ALA A 364 6.61 10.13 17.94
CA ALA A 364 5.74 9.04 17.50
C ALA A 364 4.30 9.20 18.00
N LEU A 365 3.35 8.80 17.16
CA LEU A 365 1.93 8.69 17.48
C LEU A 365 1.51 7.22 17.35
N VAL A 366 1.01 6.64 18.43
CA VAL A 366 0.58 5.25 18.50
C VAL A 366 -0.94 5.18 18.44
N TYR A 367 -1.46 4.51 17.43
CA TYR A 367 -2.88 4.34 17.18
C TYR A 367 -3.28 2.91 17.50
N HIS A 368 -4.17 2.72 18.47
CA HIS A 368 -4.72 1.38 18.68
C HIS A 368 -5.80 1.08 17.64
N VAL A 369 -5.70 -0.04 16.93
CA VAL A 369 -6.60 -0.37 15.80
C VAL A 369 -7.67 -1.42 16.12
N ALA A 370 -7.78 -1.86 17.38
CA ALA A 370 -8.86 -2.78 17.76
C ALA A 370 -10.26 -2.15 17.77
N SER A 371 -10.36 -0.82 17.80
CA SER A 371 -11.62 -0.08 17.79
C SER A 371 -11.53 1.11 16.85
N PRO A 372 -12.63 1.54 16.21
CA PRO A 372 -12.67 2.79 15.47
C PRO A 372 -12.19 3.98 16.31
N TRP A 373 -11.46 4.89 15.69
CA TRP A 373 -10.99 6.08 16.39
C TRP A 373 -12.14 7.05 16.67
N ASN A 374 -12.16 7.58 17.88
CA ASN A 374 -13.11 8.60 18.33
C ASN A 374 -12.52 10.02 18.27
N VAL A 375 -11.32 10.15 17.71
CA VAL A 375 -10.60 11.39 17.50
C VAL A 375 -10.21 11.46 16.03
N ASP A 376 -10.39 12.63 15.42
CA ASP A 376 -9.99 12.85 14.04
C ASP A 376 -8.47 12.80 13.95
N PRO A 377 -7.88 12.01 13.03
CA PRO A 377 -6.47 12.05 12.70
C PRO A 377 -5.90 13.47 12.61
N PRO A 378 -4.64 13.71 13.01
CA PRO A 378 -4.02 15.01 12.89
C PRO A 378 -4.07 15.47 11.43
N SER A 379 -4.53 16.71 11.22
CA SER A 379 -4.59 17.31 9.88
C SER A 379 -3.21 17.66 9.32
N ILE A 380 -2.19 17.69 10.17
CA ILE A 380 -0.79 17.96 9.86
C ILE A 380 0.06 16.89 10.52
N ARG A 381 1.05 16.38 9.79
CA ARG A 381 2.04 15.38 10.23
C ARG A 381 3.41 15.91 9.91
N GLU A 382 4.34 15.92 10.88
CA GLU A 382 5.74 16.30 10.66
C GLU A 382 6.61 15.15 10.14
N ALA A 383 7.72 15.49 9.47
CA ALA A 383 8.44 14.50 8.66
C ALA A 383 9.16 13.48 9.52
N ARG A 384 9.61 13.94 10.68
CA ARG A 384 10.20 13.10 11.72
C ARG A 384 9.20 12.19 12.44
N GLN A 385 7.89 12.45 12.35
CA GLN A 385 6.92 11.73 13.15
C GLN A 385 6.70 10.31 12.62
N ILE A 386 6.67 9.37 13.54
CA ILE A 386 6.38 7.98 13.26
C ILE A 386 4.96 7.64 13.69
N TYR A 387 4.12 7.25 12.73
CA TYR A 387 2.75 6.84 13.00
C TYR A 387 2.71 5.32 13.08
N ILE A 388 2.18 4.78 14.18
CA ILE A 388 2.31 3.36 14.53
C ILE A 388 0.94 2.73 14.66
N ALA A 389 0.65 1.70 13.87
CA ALA A 389 -0.53 0.86 14.02
C ALA A 389 -0.28 -0.16 15.12
N ALA A 390 -1.02 -0.08 16.22
CA ALA A 390 -0.84 -0.92 17.38
C ALA A 390 -2.04 -1.84 17.62
N ILE A 391 -1.80 -3.13 17.75
CA ILE A 391 -2.82 -4.09 18.18
C ILE A 391 -2.20 -5.37 18.71
N GLN A 392 -2.66 -5.82 19.86
CA GLN A 392 -2.24 -7.10 20.46
C GLN A 392 -3.20 -8.26 20.13
N GLU A 393 -4.40 -7.95 19.65
CA GLU A 393 -5.45 -8.91 19.27
C GLU A 393 -5.36 -9.33 17.80
N SER A 394 -5.99 -10.45 17.45
CA SER A 394 -6.01 -11.01 16.09
C SER A 394 -6.74 -10.13 15.04
N PRO A 395 -6.51 -10.37 13.73
CA PRO A 395 -7.27 -9.77 12.64
C PRO A 395 -8.79 -9.89 12.81
N ALA A 396 -9.30 -11.04 13.27
CA ALA A 396 -10.73 -11.25 13.52
C ALA A 396 -11.33 -10.33 14.60
N HIS A 397 -10.48 -9.73 15.44
CA HIS A 397 -10.86 -8.81 16.51
C HIS A 397 -10.43 -7.36 16.22
N THR A 398 -10.01 -7.06 14.99
CA THR A 398 -9.69 -5.71 14.53
C THR A 398 -10.96 -5.04 14.01
N LYS A 399 -11.49 -4.05 14.74
CA LYS A 399 -12.74 -3.36 14.34
C LYS A 399 -12.49 -2.05 13.60
N HIS A 400 -11.29 -1.48 13.67
CA HIS A 400 -10.96 -0.29 12.90
C HIS A 400 -10.86 -0.61 11.42
N LEU A 401 -11.35 0.30 10.58
CA LEU A 401 -11.37 0.12 9.12
C LEU A 401 -9.99 0.44 8.52
N LEU A 402 -9.03 -0.48 8.69
CA LEU A 402 -7.66 -0.34 8.18
C LEU A 402 -7.56 -0.06 6.67
N GLY A 403 -8.58 -0.45 5.90
CA GLY A 403 -8.64 -0.15 4.46
C GLY A 403 -8.77 1.35 4.13
N LEU A 404 -9.08 2.18 5.13
CA LEU A 404 -9.07 3.64 5.00
C LEU A 404 -7.71 4.26 5.39
N ASP A 405 -6.81 3.47 6.00
CA ASP A 405 -5.52 3.94 6.53
C ASP A 405 -4.35 3.58 5.61
N MET A 406 -4.61 3.49 4.31
CA MET A 406 -3.60 3.21 3.30
C MET A 406 -2.45 4.21 3.43
N ASN A 407 -1.22 3.73 3.66
CA ASN A 407 -0.01 4.57 3.76
C ASN A 407 -0.01 5.53 4.94
N TYR A 408 -0.91 5.34 5.88
CA TYR A 408 -0.97 6.16 7.08
C TYR A 408 0.16 5.79 8.05
N PHE A 409 0.45 4.50 8.22
CA PHE A 409 1.38 4.00 9.21
C PHE A 409 2.81 3.79 8.69
N ASN A 410 3.78 4.26 9.46
CA ASN A 410 5.19 3.93 9.27
C ASN A 410 5.51 2.52 9.77
N TRP A 411 5.10 2.24 11.01
CA TRP A 411 5.45 1.02 11.73
C TRP A 411 4.21 0.27 12.19
N THR A 412 4.36 -1.05 12.30
CA THR A 412 3.38 -1.93 12.94
C THR A 412 3.90 -2.35 14.31
N MET A 413 3.02 -2.32 15.30
CA MET A 413 3.29 -2.77 16.67
C MET A 413 2.27 -3.84 17.05
N THR A 414 2.56 -5.09 16.70
CA THR A 414 1.62 -6.21 16.85
C THR A 414 2.29 -7.47 17.39
N TYR A 415 1.51 -8.51 17.67
CA TYR A 415 2.03 -9.80 18.10
C TYR A 415 2.81 -10.56 17.01
N ARG A 416 2.64 -10.22 15.72
CA ARG A 416 3.32 -10.93 14.62
C ARG A 416 4.82 -10.71 14.67
N LEU A 417 5.59 -11.77 14.41
CA LEU A 417 7.05 -11.73 14.47
C LEU A 417 7.69 -10.86 13.38
N ASP A 418 6.96 -10.57 12.30
CA ASP A 418 7.38 -9.67 11.22
C ASP A 418 6.97 -8.21 11.43
N SER A 419 6.39 -7.86 12.59
CA SER A 419 6.09 -6.48 12.94
C SER A 419 7.35 -5.66 13.22
N ASP A 420 7.25 -4.33 13.02
CA ASP A 420 8.36 -3.43 13.34
C ASP A 420 8.70 -3.39 14.83
N ILE A 421 7.68 -3.54 15.67
CA ILE A 421 7.78 -3.61 17.12
C ILE A 421 6.92 -4.78 17.58
N LEU A 422 7.54 -5.74 18.24
CA LEU A 422 6.83 -6.93 18.72
C LEU A 422 6.05 -6.61 20.00
N PHE A 423 4.73 -6.73 19.94
CA PHE A 423 3.76 -6.50 21.01
C PHE A 423 3.14 -7.82 21.49
N ASN A 424 3.98 -8.70 22.04
CA ASN A 424 3.58 -10.00 22.58
C ASN A 424 3.11 -9.92 24.04
N TYR A 425 2.39 -10.95 24.52
CA TYR A 425 1.90 -11.01 25.90
C TYR A 425 3.00 -11.29 26.94
N ARG A 426 3.86 -12.28 26.68
CA ARG A 426 4.97 -12.67 27.55
C ARG A 426 6.18 -13.09 26.73
N SER A 427 7.36 -12.85 27.29
CA SER A 427 8.63 -13.33 26.76
C SER A 427 9.21 -14.37 27.73
N ILE A 428 10.00 -15.30 27.22
CA ILE A 428 10.67 -16.34 28.01
C ILE A 428 12.17 -16.08 28.00
N VAL A 429 12.78 -16.13 29.18
CA VAL A 429 14.23 -15.99 29.39
C VAL A 429 14.86 -17.32 29.75
N ASP A 430 16.08 -17.54 29.27
CA ASP A 430 16.93 -18.64 29.76
C ASP A 430 17.55 -18.24 31.10
N LEU A 431 17.41 -19.11 32.11
CA LEU A 431 17.86 -18.84 33.47
C LEU A 431 19.38 -18.78 33.62
N GLU A 432 20.11 -19.44 32.72
CA GLU A 432 21.58 -19.48 32.76
C GLU A 432 22.18 -18.24 32.09
N SER A 433 21.70 -17.88 30.90
CA SER A 433 22.21 -16.71 30.17
C SER A 433 21.56 -15.38 30.60
N GLY A 434 20.32 -15.43 31.08
CA GLY A 434 19.48 -14.25 31.34
C GLY A 434 18.89 -13.61 30.07
N GLU A 435 19.11 -14.21 28.90
CA GLU A 435 18.66 -13.67 27.61
C GLU A 435 17.22 -14.07 27.28
N ILE A 436 16.51 -13.19 26.57
CA ILE A 436 15.18 -13.50 26.03
C ILE A 436 15.33 -14.47 24.85
N VAL A 437 14.71 -15.65 24.96
CA VAL A 437 14.75 -16.72 23.96
C VAL A 437 13.51 -16.74 23.08
N SER A 438 12.34 -16.42 23.63
CA SER A 438 11.07 -16.39 22.89
C SER A 438 10.22 -15.18 23.28
N PRO A 439 9.33 -14.70 22.38
CA PRO A 439 9.09 -15.21 21.03
C PRO A 439 10.17 -14.83 20.00
N ALA A 440 10.52 -15.75 19.10
CA ALA A 440 11.55 -15.55 18.07
C ALA A 440 11.28 -16.40 16.82
N ILE A 441 11.82 -16.00 15.65
CA ILE A 441 11.67 -16.78 14.39
C ILE A 441 12.33 -18.16 14.51
N SER A 442 13.43 -18.27 15.25
CA SER A 442 14.15 -19.53 15.47
C SER A 442 14.75 -19.55 16.88
N PRO A 443 13.93 -19.78 17.91
CA PRO A 443 14.41 -19.87 19.29
C PRO A 443 15.29 -21.11 19.47
N ILE A 444 16.30 -20.99 20.34
CA ILE A 444 17.20 -22.08 20.68
C ILE A 444 16.73 -22.69 22.00
N TRP A 445 16.04 -23.83 21.89
CA TRP A 445 15.61 -24.60 23.05
C TRP A 445 16.62 -25.68 23.44
N ARG A 446 16.73 -25.96 24.73
CA ARG A 446 17.51 -27.08 25.28
C ARG A 446 16.83 -28.41 24.94
N TYR A 447 17.60 -29.48 25.03
CA TYR A 447 17.14 -30.85 24.87
C TYR A 447 17.03 -31.52 26.24
N GLY A 448 16.13 -32.50 26.39
CA GLY A 448 16.02 -33.27 27.65
C GLY A 448 14.62 -33.68 28.07
N PHE A 449 13.58 -33.26 27.34
CA PHE A 449 12.17 -33.58 27.59
C PHE A 449 11.93 -35.06 27.98
N ASP A 450 12.41 -36.01 27.18
CA ASP A 450 12.14 -37.45 27.40
C ASP A 450 12.78 -38.01 28.69
N ALA A 451 13.86 -37.37 29.15
CA ALA A 451 14.64 -37.80 30.31
C ALA A 451 14.15 -37.16 31.63
N TYR A 452 13.27 -36.16 31.56
CA TYR A 452 12.78 -35.45 32.74
C TYR A 452 12.01 -36.37 33.70
N ARG A 453 12.31 -36.28 35.00
CA ARG A 453 11.64 -37.04 36.06
C ARG A 453 11.47 -36.16 37.30
N ASN A 454 10.28 -36.16 37.88
CA ASN A 454 10.00 -35.41 39.11
C ASN A 454 8.98 -36.15 39.98
N ALA A 455 9.47 -36.96 40.93
CA ALA A 455 8.62 -37.80 41.77
C ALA A 455 7.64 -37.00 42.64
N SER A 456 8.05 -35.83 43.14
CA SER A 456 7.19 -34.97 43.95
C SER A 456 6.05 -34.38 43.12
N LEU A 457 6.34 -33.96 41.88
CA LEU A 457 5.31 -33.46 40.97
C LEU A 457 4.36 -34.59 40.56
N VAL A 458 4.86 -35.81 40.34
CA VAL A 458 4.02 -36.99 40.05
C VAL A 458 3.02 -37.23 41.18
N GLU A 459 3.46 -37.19 42.44
CA GLU A 459 2.56 -37.33 43.60
C GLU A 459 1.51 -36.21 43.63
N GLN A 460 1.90 -34.96 43.36
CA GLN A 460 1.01 -33.81 43.34
C GLN A 460 -0.07 -33.94 42.24
N VAL A 461 0.34 -34.21 41.00
CA VAL A 461 -0.59 -34.23 39.85
C VAL A 461 -1.53 -35.43 39.91
N SER A 462 -1.10 -36.54 40.51
CA SER A 462 -1.94 -37.74 40.71
C SER A 462 -3.15 -37.50 41.63
N GLN A 463 -3.19 -36.38 42.36
CA GLN A 463 -4.32 -35.98 43.20
C GLN A 463 -5.37 -35.15 42.44
N LYS A 464 -5.07 -34.71 41.21
CA LYS A 464 -6.01 -33.96 40.36
C LYS A 464 -7.17 -34.86 39.96
N ARG A 465 -8.38 -34.31 40.00
CA ARG A 465 -9.64 -35.07 39.89
C ARG A 465 -10.50 -34.70 38.69
N SER A 466 -10.17 -33.62 37.99
CA SER A 466 -10.94 -33.10 36.87
C SER A 466 -10.08 -33.02 35.63
N MET A 467 -10.66 -33.37 34.47
CA MET A 467 -9.92 -33.46 33.21
C MET A 467 -9.35 -32.10 32.77
N ALA A 468 -10.21 -31.12 32.54
CA ALA A 468 -9.78 -29.84 31.99
C ALA A 468 -10.55 -28.66 32.61
N ALA A 469 -9.94 -27.48 32.55
CA ALA A 469 -10.57 -26.21 32.91
C ALA A 469 -10.37 -25.16 31.81
N GLN A 470 -11.30 -24.21 31.76
CA GLN A 470 -11.09 -22.92 31.12
C GLN A 470 -11.61 -21.86 32.10
N CYS A 471 -10.74 -20.97 32.55
CA CYS A 471 -11.10 -19.97 33.54
C CYS A 471 -11.70 -18.74 32.85
N ALA A 472 -12.78 -18.21 33.41
CA ALA A 472 -13.26 -16.89 33.04
C ALA A 472 -12.20 -15.84 33.43
N ARG A 473 -12.12 -14.75 32.66
CA ARG A 473 -11.17 -13.67 32.89
C ARG A 473 -11.33 -13.09 34.31
N ASN A 474 -10.20 -12.84 35.00
CA ASN A 474 -10.13 -12.32 36.37
C ASN A 474 -10.81 -13.19 37.44
N ASN A 475 -10.70 -14.53 37.33
CA ASN A 475 -11.21 -15.45 38.34
C ASN A 475 -10.07 -16.08 39.16
N PRO A 476 -9.60 -15.43 40.24
CA PRO A 476 -8.49 -15.91 41.06
C PRO A 476 -8.82 -17.20 41.82
N GLU A 477 -10.10 -17.55 41.97
CA GLU A 477 -10.48 -18.84 42.56
C GLU A 477 -10.22 -19.98 41.58
N CYS A 478 -10.49 -19.76 40.29
CA CYS A 478 -10.19 -20.71 39.25
C CYS A 478 -8.67 -20.92 39.10
N ASP A 479 -7.88 -19.85 39.13
CA ASP A 479 -6.41 -19.91 39.03
C ASP A 479 -5.79 -20.76 40.16
N LYS A 480 -6.28 -20.62 41.40
CA LYS A 480 -5.85 -21.45 42.54
C LYS A 480 -6.13 -22.94 42.37
N MET A 481 -7.12 -23.30 41.55
CA MET A 481 -7.48 -24.69 41.28
C MET A 481 -6.64 -25.32 40.16
N LEU A 482 -5.94 -24.54 39.34
CA LEU A 482 -5.16 -25.05 38.22
C LEU A 482 -4.04 -25.99 38.68
N ASP A 483 -3.37 -25.67 39.79
CA ASP A 483 -2.31 -26.51 40.33
C ASP A 483 -2.81 -27.81 40.96
N THR A 484 -4.06 -27.86 41.43
CA THR A 484 -4.53 -28.89 42.38
C THR A 484 -5.70 -29.73 41.90
N VAL A 485 -6.54 -29.24 41.00
CA VAL A 485 -7.81 -29.89 40.63
C VAL A 485 -7.81 -30.43 39.21
N TYR A 486 -7.24 -29.68 38.26
CA TYR A 486 -7.37 -29.94 36.83
C TYR A 486 -6.08 -30.47 36.21
N TRP A 487 -6.19 -31.46 35.33
CA TRP A 487 -5.07 -31.99 34.55
C TRP A 487 -4.68 -31.08 33.38
N PHE A 488 -5.64 -30.48 32.69
CA PHE A 488 -5.39 -29.67 31.51
C PHE A 488 -6.05 -28.30 31.60
N TYR A 489 -5.45 -27.30 30.95
CA TYR A 489 -6.06 -26.00 30.76
C TYR A 489 -6.34 -25.76 29.28
N LEU A 490 -7.58 -25.44 28.92
CA LEU A 490 -7.95 -25.16 27.53
C LEU A 490 -7.56 -23.72 27.17
N SER A 491 -6.33 -23.56 26.70
CA SER A 491 -5.71 -22.30 26.26
C SER A 491 -6.14 -21.91 24.83
N PHE A 492 -7.38 -22.15 24.45
CA PHE A 492 -7.82 -21.92 23.07
C PHE A 492 -7.73 -20.44 22.68
N GLU A 493 -7.05 -20.19 21.57
CA GLU A 493 -6.92 -18.90 20.92
C GLU A 493 -8.29 -18.43 20.44
N ASN A 494 -8.49 -17.11 20.44
CA ASN A 494 -9.74 -16.54 19.96
C ASN A 494 -9.88 -16.66 18.43
N SER A 495 -8.77 -16.94 17.72
CA SER A 495 -8.71 -17.11 16.27
C SER A 495 -7.43 -17.88 15.90
N LEU A 496 -7.46 -18.61 14.79
CA LEU A 496 -6.32 -19.40 14.31
C LEU A 496 -5.50 -18.57 13.32
N CYS A 497 -4.64 -17.70 13.85
CA CYS A 497 -3.85 -16.78 13.03
C CYS A 497 -2.35 -17.02 13.17
N VAL A 498 -1.61 -16.73 12.10
CA VAL A 498 -0.15 -16.80 12.08
C VAL A 498 0.40 -16.02 13.25
N ASP A 499 1.28 -16.63 14.03
CA ASP A 499 1.96 -16.07 15.20
C ASP A 499 1.05 -15.62 16.37
N TYR A 500 -0.27 -15.84 16.33
CA TYR A 500 -1.18 -15.37 17.37
C TYR A 500 -1.24 -16.32 18.56
N VAL A 501 -0.58 -15.93 19.65
CA VAL A 501 -0.60 -16.64 20.95
C VAL A 501 -1.10 -15.69 22.03
N THR A 502 -2.06 -16.15 22.83
CA THR A 502 -2.75 -15.32 23.84
C THR A 502 -2.18 -15.47 25.25
N GLU A 503 -2.58 -14.60 26.17
CA GLU A 503 -2.27 -14.71 27.60
C GLU A 503 -2.69 -16.05 28.20
N LYS A 504 -3.69 -16.73 27.62
CA LYS A 504 -4.19 -18.02 28.14
C LYS A 504 -3.14 -19.12 28.13
N LEU A 505 -2.20 -19.11 27.17
CA LEU A 505 -1.08 -20.05 27.16
C LEU A 505 -0.16 -19.77 28.34
N PHE A 506 0.27 -18.51 28.48
CA PHE A 506 1.25 -18.12 29.48
C PHE A 506 0.72 -18.24 30.91
N ASN A 507 -0.54 -17.87 31.14
CA ASN A 507 -1.21 -18.08 32.43
C ASN A 507 -1.17 -19.56 32.83
N ALA A 508 -1.42 -20.49 31.90
CA ALA A 508 -1.34 -21.92 32.19
C ALA A 508 0.09 -22.37 32.52
N LEU A 509 1.08 -21.89 31.76
CA LEU A 509 2.49 -22.23 31.95
C LEU A 509 3.08 -21.71 33.28
N GLU A 510 2.50 -20.65 33.88
CA GLU A 510 2.84 -20.20 35.23
C GLU A 510 2.47 -21.26 36.30
N HIS A 511 1.52 -22.15 36.01
CA HIS A 511 1.03 -23.20 36.90
C HIS A 511 1.57 -24.60 36.54
N ASN A 512 1.37 -25.57 37.43
CA ASN A 512 1.65 -26.99 37.24
C ASN A 512 0.46 -27.68 36.53
N ILE A 513 0.10 -27.14 35.37
CA ILE A 513 -0.95 -27.66 34.48
C ILE A 513 -0.48 -27.62 33.02
N VAL A 514 -0.90 -28.60 32.22
CA VAL A 514 -0.53 -28.64 30.79
C VAL A 514 -1.56 -27.86 29.96
N PRO A 515 -1.15 -26.82 29.21
CA PRO A 515 -2.03 -26.12 28.29
C PRO A 515 -2.34 -26.96 27.05
N VAL A 516 -3.61 -26.97 26.66
CA VAL A 516 -4.11 -27.48 25.39
C VAL A 516 -4.48 -26.28 24.53
N VAL A 517 -3.73 -26.04 23.47
CA VAL A 517 -3.86 -24.88 22.57
C VAL A 517 -4.66 -25.27 21.33
N TYR A 518 -5.39 -24.31 20.74
CA TYR A 518 -6.27 -24.62 19.62
C TYR A 518 -5.52 -24.75 18.30
N GLY A 519 -4.40 -24.04 18.14
CA GLY A 519 -3.55 -24.10 16.97
C GLY A 519 -3.39 -22.76 16.24
N GLY A 520 -2.78 -22.80 15.05
CA GLY A 520 -2.70 -21.67 14.11
C GLY A 520 -1.38 -20.89 14.14
N ALA A 521 -0.64 -20.96 15.26
CA ALA A 521 0.73 -20.48 15.37
C ALA A 521 1.72 -21.65 15.33
N ASP A 522 2.96 -21.37 14.92
CA ASP A 522 4.09 -22.27 15.16
C ASP A 522 4.57 -22.08 16.61
N TYR A 523 3.96 -22.78 17.56
CA TYR A 523 4.23 -22.64 18.99
C TYR A 523 5.68 -22.91 19.38
N THR A 524 6.46 -23.59 18.55
CA THR A 524 7.90 -23.76 18.81
C THR A 524 8.64 -22.42 18.84
N ARG A 525 8.07 -21.37 18.23
CA ARG A 525 8.56 -19.99 18.27
C ARG A 525 8.25 -19.25 19.58
N PHE A 526 7.27 -19.73 20.35
CA PHE A 526 6.70 -19.01 21.49
C PHE A 526 6.91 -19.72 22.83
N ALA A 527 6.92 -21.05 22.84
CA ALA A 527 7.03 -21.86 24.05
C ALA A 527 8.00 -23.04 23.89
N PRO A 528 8.62 -23.53 24.98
CA PRO A 528 9.50 -24.68 24.96
C PRO A 528 8.81 -25.91 24.35
N PRO A 529 9.47 -26.70 23.49
CA PRO A 529 8.92 -27.93 22.96
C PRO A 529 8.48 -28.88 24.07
N GLY A 530 7.32 -29.51 23.87
CA GLY A 530 6.73 -30.39 24.87
C GLY A 530 6.18 -29.66 26.11
N SER A 531 5.95 -28.34 26.07
CA SER A 531 5.28 -27.62 27.18
C SER A 531 3.77 -27.43 26.99
N TYR A 532 3.23 -27.83 25.83
CA TYR A 532 1.83 -27.66 25.44
C TYR A 532 1.36 -28.84 24.59
N ILE A 533 0.05 -28.99 24.45
CA ILE A 533 -0.60 -29.94 23.54
C ILE A 533 -1.34 -29.14 22.46
N ASP A 534 -0.92 -29.28 21.20
CA ASP A 534 -1.59 -28.63 20.07
C ASP A 534 -2.69 -29.53 19.49
N VAL A 535 -3.92 -29.03 19.50
CA VAL A 535 -5.09 -29.72 18.96
C VAL A 535 -4.92 -30.07 17.47
N GLN A 536 -4.22 -29.25 16.68
CA GLN A 536 -4.07 -29.47 15.22
C GLN A 536 -3.15 -30.64 14.84
N ASN A 537 -2.49 -31.27 15.83
CA ASN A 537 -1.67 -32.46 15.66
C ASN A 537 -2.49 -33.78 15.69
N TYR A 538 -3.78 -33.71 16.02
CA TYR A 538 -4.66 -34.88 16.10
C TYR A 538 -5.63 -34.92 14.91
N ALA A 539 -6.07 -36.13 14.55
CA ALA A 539 -7.00 -36.33 13.43
C ALA A 539 -8.46 -36.07 13.82
N SER A 540 -8.82 -36.25 15.11
CA SER A 540 -10.17 -36.06 15.62
C SER A 540 -10.19 -35.65 17.10
N VAL A 541 -11.34 -35.16 17.58
CA VAL A 541 -11.56 -34.91 19.03
C VAL A 541 -11.35 -36.19 19.84
N ALA A 542 -11.75 -37.35 19.30
CA ALA A 542 -11.58 -38.63 19.98
C ALA A 542 -10.10 -38.97 20.18
N ASP A 543 -9.27 -38.79 19.14
CA ASP A 543 -7.82 -39.05 19.24
C ASP A 543 -7.15 -38.11 20.26
N LEU A 544 -7.58 -36.85 20.31
CA LEU A 544 -7.11 -35.91 21.34
C LEU A 544 -7.52 -36.39 22.73
N VAL A 545 -8.78 -36.75 22.95
CA VAL A 545 -9.30 -37.21 24.25
C VAL A 545 -8.59 -38.49 24.70
N ASP A 546 -8.36 -39.44 23.78
CA ASP A 546 -7.62 -40.68 24.07
C ASP A 546 -6.19 -40.37 24.54
N TYR A 547 -5.52 -39.40 23.91
CA TYR A 547 -4.20 -38.95 24.35
C TYR A 547 -4.23 -38.24 25.71
N LEU A 548 -5.22 -37.39 25.97
CA LEU A 548 -5.37 -36.75 27.28
C LEU A 548 -5.63 -37.78 28.39
N LEU A 549 -6.47 -38.79 28.13
CA LEU A 549 -6.71 -39.90 29.06
C LEU A 549 -5.45 -40.73 29.29
N TYR A 550 -4.67 -41.01 28.24
CA TYR A 550 -3.38 -41.68 28.36
C TYR A 550 -2.45 -40.94 29.34
N LEU A 551 -2.37 -39.61 29.26
CA LEU A 551 -1.53 -38.83 30.18
C LEU A 551 -2.04 -38.83 31.62
N VAL A 552 -3.37 -38.87 31.84
CA VAL A 552 -3.98 -39.01 33.17
C VAL A 552 -3.63 -40.36 33.79
N ASP A 553 -3.72 -41.44 32.99
CA ASP A 553 -3.39 -42.80 33.42
C ASP A 553 -1.88 -43.03 33.57
N ASN A 554 -1.05 -42.16 32.99
CA ASN A 554 0.41 -42.24 33.02
C ASN A 554 1.03 -40.92 33.54
N PRO A 555 0.94 -40.62 34.85
CA PRO A 555 1.46 -39.37 35.42
C PRO A 555 2.95 -39.11 35.16
N GLN A 556 3.75 -40.17 34.97
CA GLN A 556 5.18 -40.06 34.63
C GLN A 556 5.41 -39.44 33.24
N GLU A 557 4.48 -39.65 32.31
CA GLU A 557 4.52 -39.05 30.98
C GLU A 557 3.99 -37.63 31.02
N TYR A 558 2.94 -37.38 31.81
CA TYR A 558 2.41 -36.04 32.03
C TYR A 558 3.46 -35.08 32.64
N VAL A 559 4.24 -35.51 33.62
CA VAL A 559 5.24 -34.61 34.25
C VAL A 559 6.37 -34.18 33.31
N LYS A 560 6.61 -34.89 32.19
CA LYS A 560 7.62 -34.48 31.20
C LYS A 560 7.30 -33.11 30.61
N TYR A 561 6.04 -32.68 30.60
CA TYR A 561 5.63 -31.37 30.09
C TYR A 561 6.16 -30.18 30.92
N PHE A 562 6.75 -30.43 32.09
CA PHE A 562 7.27 -29.40 33.00
C PHE A 562 8.79 -29.28 33.01
N TRP A 563 9.50 -30.06 32.17
CA TRP A 563 10.97 -30.07 32.11
C TRP A 563 11.61 -28.69 31.97
N TRP A 564 10.96 -27.83 31.19
CA TRP A 564 11.45 -26.51 30.82
C TRP A 564 11.56 -25.56 32.02
N LYS A 565 10.80 -25.80 33.10
CA LYS A 565 10.79 -24.93 34.29
C LYS A 565 12.12 -24.92 35.05
N GLU A 566 13.01 -25.89 34.80
CA GLU A 566 14.38 -25.89 35.36
C GLU A 566 15.34 -24.98 34.60
N HIS A 567 14.96 -24.54 33.40
CA HIS A 567 15.85 -23.84 32.47
C HIS A 567 15.34 -22.46 32.06
N TYR A 568 14.04 -22.22 32.15
CA TYR A 568 13.42 -21.01 31.63
C TYR A 568 12.44 -20.41 32.63
N ALA A 569 12.27 -19.09 32.54
CA ALA A 569 11.27 -18.33 33.28
C ALA A 569 10.63 -17.26 32.39
N PHE A 570 9.53 -16.66 32.85
CA PHE A 570 8.96 -15.50 32.18
C PHE A 570 9.76 -14.24 32.49
N ASP A 571 9.87 -13.37 31.49
CA ASP A 571 10.42 -12.05 31.68
C ASP A 571 9.36 -11.09 32.27
N ASP A 572 9.69 -10.48 33.39
CA ASP A 572 8.86 -9.49 34.08
C ASP A 572 9.25 -8.05 33.74
N PHE A 573 10.33 -7.84 32.97
CA PHE A 573 10.94 -6.52 32.76
C PHE A 573 10.71 -5.95 31.35
N SER A 574 10.80 -6.75 30.28
CA SER A 574 10.60 -6.27 28.91
C SER A 574 9.19 -5.75 28.69
N SER A 575 9.09 -4.44 28.58
CA SER A 575 7.89 -3.74 28.14
C SER A 575 7.94 -3.51 26.63
N VAL A 576 6.80 -3.63 25.93
CA VAL A 576 6.67 -3.19 24.52
C VAL A 576 7.15 -1.75 24.34
N TRP A 577 6.98 -0.92 25.37
CA TRP A 577 7.44 0.46 25.39
C TRP A 577 8.98 0.58 25.41
N CYS A 578 9.71 -0.36 26.03
CA CYS A 578 11.16 -0.40 25.95
C CYS A 578 11.62 -0.57 24.49
N ARG A 579 11.01 -1.51 23.77
CA ARG A 579 11.32 -1.79 22.35
C ARG A 579 11.01 -0.59 21.46
N LEU A 580 9.86 0.05 21.67
CA LEU A 580 9.50 1.28 20.95
C LEU A 580 10.52 2.41 21.22
N CYS A 581 10.88 2.63 22.49
CA CYS A 581 11.84 3.66 22.86
C CYS A 581 13.22 3.41 22.23
N GLU A 582 13.73 2.18 22.33
CA GLU A 582 14.99 1.76 21.70
C GLU A 582 14.96 1.97 20.18
N LYS A 583 13.89 1.53 19.51
CA LYS A 583 13.72 1.68 18.06
C LYS A 583 13.69 3.15 17.62
N LEU A 584 13.05 4.05 18.39
CA LEU A 584 13.03 5.49 18.08
C LEU A 584 14.40 6.16 18.23
N HIS A 585 15.28 5.63 19.08
CA HIS A 585 16.63 6.16 19.26
C HIS A 585 17.64 5.63 18.23
N SER A 586 17.35 4.48 17.60
CA SER A 586 18.16 3.91 16.51
C SER A 586 18.29 4.84 15.30
N VAL A 587 19.52 5.26 14.97
CA VAL A 587 19.85 6.16 13.84
C VAL A 587 19.38 5.56 12.51
N SER A 588 19.77 4.32 12.22
CA SER A 588 19.41 3.62 10.98
C SER A 588 17.90 3.51 10.78
N THR A 589 17.15 3.40 11.87
CA THR A 589 15.69 3.27 11.85
C THR A 589 14.99 4.63 11.67
N ARG A 590 15.63 5.72 12.11
CA ARG A 590 15.17 7.10 11.86
C ARG A 590 15.42 7.56 10.43
N GLU A 591 16.49 7.06 9.81
CA GLU A 591 16.85 7.42 8.42
C GLU A 591 16.16 6.54 7.37
N ALA A 592 15.73 5.33 7.73
CA ALA A 592 14.99 4.44 6.84
C ALA A 592 13.57 4.98 6.56
N VAL A 593 13.30 5.28 5.29
CA VAL A 593 11.93 5.56 4.82
C VAL A 593 11.17 4.24 4.71
N LYS A 594 10.34 3.94 5.72
CA LYS A 594 9.45 2.78 5.74
C LYS A 594 8.01 3.21 6.05
N TYR A 595 7.07 2.69 5.27
CA TYR A 595 5.63 2.80 5.53
C TYR A 595 4.91 1.58 4.93
N TYR A 596 3.74 1.26 5.49
CA TYR A 596 2.91 0.16 5.01
C TYR A 596 1.98 0.68 3.92
N ARG A 597 2.18 0.20 2.68
CA ARG A 597 1.35 0.59 1.54
C ARG A 597 -0.11 0.25 1.75
N ASP A 598 -0.33 -0.95 2.21
CA ASP A 598 -1.62 -1.46 2.60
C ASP A 598 -1.45 -2.26 3.90
N VAL A 599 -1.66 -1.58 5.03
CA VAL A 599 -1.60 -2.25 6.33
C VAL A 599 -2.73 -3.28 6.47
N LYS A 600 -3.86 -3.09 5.76
CA LYS A 600 -4.98 -4.04 5.75
C LYS A 600 -4.55 -5.32 5.03
N SER A 601 -3.98 -5.23 3.83
CA SER A 601 -3.50 -6.40 3.08
C SER A 601 -2.48 -7.19 3.91
N TRP A 602 -1.46 -6.51 4.47
CA TRP A 602 -0.50 -7.16 5.35
C TRP A 602 -1.17 -7.83 6.58
N TRP A 603 -2.19 -7.21 7.16
CA TRP A 603 -2.83 -7.66 8.39
C TRP A 603 -3.88 -8.77 8.21
N TYR A 604 -4.65 -8.74 7.12
CA TYR A 604 -5.77 -9.66 6.90
C TYR A 604 -5.47 -10.75 5.87
N ASP A 605 -4.68 -10.47 4.83
CA ASP A 605 -4.48 -11.42 3.73
C ASP A 605 -3.60 -12.58 4.20
N ASP A 606 -4.10 -13.81 4.02
CA ASP A 606 -3.48 -15.08 4.46
C ASP A 606 -3.04 -15.14 5.93
N ALA A 607 -3.58 -14.25 6.78
CA ALA A 607 -3.17 -14.11 8.17
C ALA A 607 -3.83 -15.11 9.12
N CYS A 608 -5.03 -15.61 8.77
CA CYS A 608 -5.81 -16.52 9.62
C CYS A 608 -6.42 -17.68 8.83
N THR A 609 -6.43 -18.87 9.44
CA THR A 609 -7.07 -20.07 8.88
C THR A 609 -8.55 -20.08 9.24
N ILE A 610 -9.40 -20.29 8.24
CA ILE A 610 -10.87 -20.23 8.39
C ILE A 610 -11.45 -21.54 8.92
N GLU A 611 -10.82 -22.69 8.61
CA GLU A 611 -11.29 -24.02 9.02
C GLU A 611 -10.24 -24.78 9.85
N PRO A 612 -10.45 -25.01 11.16
CA PRO A 612 -9.61 -25.91 11.95
C PRO A 612 -9.79 -27.36 11.50
N LYS A 613 -8.74 -28.19 11.64
CA LYS A 613 -8.86 -29.64 11.41
C LYS A 613 -9.85 -30.31 12.37
N ILE A 614 -9.99 -29.76 13.58
CA ILE A 614 -10.88 -30.25 14.62
C ILE A 614 -11.86 -29.15 15.00
N GLN A 615 -13.16 -29.40 14.79
CA GLN A 615 -14.23 -28.54 15.24
C GLN A 615 -14.87 -29.12 16.50
N PHE A 616 -14.92 -28.34 17.57
CA PHE A 616 -15.68 -28.68 18.77
C PHE A 616 -17.13 -28.24 18.55
N SER A 617 -18.00 -29.21 18.23
CA SER A 617 -19.43 -29.01 17.97
C SER A 617 -20.26 -28.85 19.24
#